data_AF-G5HPR3-F1
#
_entry.id   AF-G5HPR3-F1
#
_cell.length_a   1.000
_cell.length_b   1.000
_cell.length_c   1.000
_cell.angle_alpha   90.00
_cell.angle_beta   90.00
_cell.angle_gamma   90.00
#
_symmetry.space_group_name_H-M   'P 1'
#
loop_
_entity.id
_entity.type
_entity.pdbx_description
1 polymer ?
#
loop_
_entity_poly.entity_id
_entity_poly.type
_entity_poly.pdbx_seq_one_letter_code
_entity_poly.pdbx_strand_id
1 'polypeptide(L)'
;MSVARTGALPDSYKYYTITIDSFDNRLLSGQVFHDSLDQGMAFKSLSEMTLLLEGLFDKLHYPMKSVDQRNFNKKPADIRIEEPQHGTRASEGIKGKLGEFRLHVKYRFHATWQGDIRNLRNGETHSFLSFLELMEYFSRELGPGPEDNPYGLGKKMCEVVVRNYDNFIMKGDISHPAVEQRELFCNEFDIKEAIEHMLNPLPEGTDQGNIIIPRTVTVCAGNFGPATFVVRVLFRRNSTWQGIICWKERRRQINFRSFMEMILLMQDAVLRSDSWKEEDSTEAANLA
;
A
#
# COMPACT_ATOMS: atom_id res chain seq x y z
N MET A 1 -33.72 13.01 -32.79
CA MET A 1 -33.19 11.85 -32.05
C MET A 1 -31.68 11.84 -32.24
N SER A 2 -30.94 12.46 -31.32
CA SER A 2 -29.49 12.65 -31.48
C SER A 2 -28.73 11.40 -31.09
N VAL A 3 -27.95 10.90 -32.03
CA VAL A 3 -26.95 9.86 -31.83
C VAL A 3 -25.95 10.33 -30.78
N ALA A 4 -25.82 9.59 -29.68
CA ALA A 4 -24.83 9.87 -28.63
C ALA A 4 -23.42 9.72 -29.23
N ARG A 5 -22.71 10.85 -29.40
CA ARG A 5 -21.26 10.81 -29.59
C ARG A 5 -20.66 10.41 -28.26
N THR A 6 -19.95 9.29 -28.25
CA THR A 6 -19.04 8.87 -27.17
C THR A 6 -17.98 9.98 -27.02
N GLY A 7 -18.28 10.98 -26.18
CA GLY A 7 -17.40 12.12 -25.98
C GLY A 7 -16.11 11.67 -25.30
N ALA A 8 -14.97 12.11 -25.82
CA ALA A 8 -13.70 11.97 -25.13
C ALA A 8 -13.81 12.53 -23.71
N LEU A 9 -13.24 11.83 -22.72
CA LEU A 9 -13.14 12.34 -21.34
C LEU A 9 -12.53 13.75 -21.37
N PRO A 10 -13.11 14.73 -20.65
CA PRO A 10 -12.52 16.05 -20.52
C PRO A 10 -11.06 15.93 -20.08
N ASP A 11 -10.18 16.77 -20.62
CA ASP A 11 -8.74 16.66 -20.30
C ASP A 11 -8.46 16.83 -18.80
N SER A 12 -9.30 17.59 -18.11
CA SER A 12 -9.22 17.80 -16.67
C SER A 12 -9.47 16.53 -15.84
N TYR A 13 -10.23 15.56 -16.37
CA TYR A 13 -10.56 14.28 -15.69
C TYR A 13 -9.36 13.31 -15.63
N LYS A 14 -8.23 13.69 -16.24
CA LYS A 14 -6.98 12.93 -16.19
C LYS A 14 -6.14 13.30 -14.97
N TYR A 15 -6.44 14.41 -14.32
CA TYR A 15 -5.60 15.00 -13.28
C TYR A 15 -6.30 14.98 -11.93
N TYR A 16 -5.57 14.52 -10.92
CA TYR A 16 -6.02 14.45 -9.54
C TYR A 16 -5.14 15.39 -8.73
N THR A 17 -5.74 16.30 -7.98
CA THR A 17 -5.00 17.18 -7.08
C THR A 17 -4.92 16.52 -5.71
N ILE A 18 -3.72 16.32 -5.21
CA ILE A 18 -3.43 15.70 -3.92
C ILE A 18 -2.82 16.78 -3.03
N THR A 19 -3.51 17.12 -1.95
CA THR A 19 -2.96 17.94 -0.87
C THR A 19 -2.37 17.04 0.20
N ILE A 20 -1.22 17.42 0.73
CA ILE A 20 -0.59 16.72 1.86
C ILE A 20 -0.67 17.61 3.09
N ASP A 21 -1.33 17.11 4.13
CA ASP A 21 -1.54 17.82 5.40
C ASP A 21 -0.53 17.42 6.47
N SER A 22 -0.12 16.14 6.50
CA SER A 22 0.91 15.64 7.40
C SER A 22 1.69 14.47 6.77
N PHE A 23 2.95 14.35 7.18
CA PHE A 23 3.88 13.26 6.86
C PHE A 23 4.68 12.87 8.11
N ASP A 24 4.04 12.92 9.28
CA ASP A 24 4.67 12.61 10.56
C ASP A 24 4.98 11.11 10.68
N ASN A 25 6.21 10.78 11.10
CA ASN A 25 6.76 9.41 11.03
C ASN A 25 6.49 8.72 9.68
N ARG A 26 6.49 9.49 8.59
CA ARG A 26 6.23 9.02 7.22
C ARG A 26 4.84 8.41 7.00
N LEU A 27 3.91 8.68 7.90
CA LEU A 27 2.50 8.43 7.70
C LEU A 27 1.89 9.56 6.87
N LEU A 28 1.61 9.27 5.59
CA LEU A 28 1.07 10.25 4.63
C LEU A 28 -0.43 10.46 4.84
N SER A 29 -0.84 11.70 5.06
CA SER A 29 -2.26 12.08 5.16
C SER A 29 -2.54 13.39 4.44
N GLY A 30 -3.79 13.55 3.99
CA GLY A 30 -4.18 14.67 3.15
C GLY A 30 -5.54 14.51 2.51
N GLN A 31 -5.74 15.13 1.35
CA GLN A 31 -6.98 15.03 0.59
C GLN A 31 -6.74 14.84 -0.91
N VAL A 32 -7.63 14.11 -1.57
CA VAL A 32 -7.69 13.93 -3.02
C VAL A 32 -8.87 14.73 -3.57
N PHE A 33 -8.61 15.57 -4.55
CA PHE A 33 -9.59 16.32 -5.31
C PHE A 33 -9.58 15.89 -6.77
N HIS A 34 -10.76 15.87 -7.37
CA HIS A 34 -10.97 15.56 -8.78
C HIS A 34 -12.22 16.28 -9.28
N ASP A 35 -12.28 16.66 -10.55
CA ASP A 35 -13.39 17.41 -11.15
C ASP A 35 -14.74 16.65 -11.12
N SER A 36 -14.71 15.33 -10.93
CA SER A 36 -15.92 14.52 -10.76
C SER A 36 -16.44 14.49 -9.32
N LEU A 37 -15.82 15.21 -8.39
CA LEU A 37 -16.16 15.23 -6.97
C LEU A 37 -16.54 16.65 -6.56
N ASP A 38 -17.64 16.77 -5.81
CA ASP A 38 -18.06 18.07 -5.26
C ASP A 38 -17.12 18.54 -4.12
N GLN A 39 -16.47 17.60 -3.44
CA GLN A 39 -15.65 17.83 -2.25
C GLN A 39 -14.40 16.93 -2.28
N GLY A 40 -13.34 17.38 -1.61
CA GLY A 40 -12.13 16.58 -1.43
C GLY A 40 -12.37 15.35 -0.54
N MET A 41 -11.77 14.23 -0.91
CA MET A 41 -11.79 12.99 -0.13
C MET A 41 -10.54 12.92 0.74
N ALA A 42 -10.72 12.91 2.06
CA ALA A 42 -9.62 12.80 3.00
C ALA A 42 -9.02 11.39 3.02
N PHE A 43 -7.73 11.30 3.29
CA PHE A 43 -7.02 10.05 3.56
C PHE A 43 -6.02 10.24 4.70
N LYS A 44 -5.80 9.16 5.45
CA LYS A 44 -4.94 9.08 6.64
C LYS A 44 -3.70 8.21 6.43
N SER A 45 -3.67 7.44 5.35
CA SER A 45 -2.52 6.62 4.96
C SER A 45 -2.31 6.59 3.45
N LEU A 46 -1.13 6.14 3.04
CA LEU A 46 -0.84 5.94 1.63
C LEU A 46 -1.75 4.86 1.03
N SER A 47 -2.02 3.77 1.76
CA SER A 47 -2.96 2.73 1.30
C SER A 47 -4.37 3.25 1.08
N GLU A 48 -4.88 4.13 1.96
CA GLU A 48 -6.21 4.73 1.79
C GLU A 48 -6.26 5.62 0.56
N MET A 49 -5.24 6.47 0.35
CA MET A 49 -5.11 7.27 -0.88
C MET A 49 -5.10 6.39 -2.13
N THR A 50 -4.37 5.27 -2.08
CA THR A 50 -4.30 4.31 -3.19
C THR A 50 -5.64 3.69 -3.52
N LEU A 51 -6.37 3.24 -2.50
CA LEU A 51 -7.70 2.65 -2.65
C LEU A 51 -8.72 3.67 -3.17
N LEU A 52 -8.67 4.92 -2.68
CA LEU A 52 -9.51 6.02 -3.17
C LEU A 52 -9.32 6.25 -4.66
N LEU A 53 -8.07 6.39 -5.10
CA LEU A 53 -7.73 6.62 -6.50
C LEU A 53 -8.09 5.42 -7.39
N GLU A 54 -7.83 4.18 -6.95
CA GLU A 54 -8.26 2.98 -7.70
C GLU A 54 -9.78 2.96 -7.88
N GLY A 55 -10.55 3.29 -6.84
CA GLY A 55 -12.01 3.39 -6.91
C GLY A 55 -12.49 4.47 -7.88
N LEU A 56 -11.84 5.64 -7.89
CA LEU A 56 -12.12 6.70 -8.86
C LEU A 56 -11.81 6.27 -10.29
N PHE A 57 -10.67 5.62 -10.53
CA PHE A 57 -10.30 5.14 -11.87
C PHE A 57 -11.28 4.10 -12.39
N ASP A 58 -11.73 3.20 -11.52
CA ASP A 58 -12.71 2.17 -11.89
C ASP A 58 -14.10 2.79 -12.14
N LYS A 59 -14.51 3.80 -11.36
CA LYS A 59 -15.78 4.56 -11.56
C LYS A 59 -15.77 5.37 -12.86
N LEU A 60 -14.63 5.99 -13.20
CA LEU A 60 -14.47 6.80 -14.41
C LEU A 60 -14.09 5.96 -15.64
N HIS A 61 -13.81 4.67 -15.46
CA HIS A 61 -13.24 3.77 -16.45
C HIS A 61 -11.95 4.31 -17.10
N TYR A 62 -11.17 5.11 -16.37
CA TYR A 62 -9.95 5.72 -16.86
C TYR A 62 -8.98 6.11 -15.72
N PRO A 63 -7.67 5.81 -15.85
CA PRO A 63 -7.07 4.89 -16.81
C PRO A 63 -7.56 3.45 -16.56
N MET A 64 -7.74 2.64 -17.58
CA MET A 64 -8.18 1.25 -17.41
C MET A 64 -7.05 0.38 -16.82
N LYS A 65 -7.40 -0.54 -15.91
CA LYS A 65 -6.48 -1.58 -15.44
C LYS A 65 -6.20 -2.57 -16.56
N SER A 66 -4.93 -2.93 -16.75
CA SER A 66 -4.58 -3.99 -17.71
C SER A 66 -4.91 -5.39 -17.18
N VAL A 67 -5.10 -5.49 -15.87
CA VAL A 67 -5.31 -6.75 -15.17
C VAL A 67 -6.21 -6.55 -13.95
N ASP A 68 -7.04 -7.54 -13.64
CA ASP A 68 -7.85 -7.53 -12.43
C ASP A 68 -7.00 -7.76 -11.18
N GLN A 69 -7.39 -7.15 -10.07
CA GLN A 69 -6.75 -7.30 -8.78
C GLN A 69 -6.91 -8.73 -8.26
N ARG A 70 -5.80 -9.31 -7.76
CA ARG A 70 -5.83 -10.61 -7.08
C ARG A 70 -6.34 -10.44 -5.66
N ASN A 71 -6.96 -11.49 -5.13
CA ASN A 71 -7.52 -11.50 -3.77
C ASN A 71 -7.28 -12.87 -3.15
N PHE A 72 -7.13 -12.91 -1.82
CA PHE A 72 -7.04 -14.18 -1.10
C PHE A 72 -8.36 -14.95 -1.11
N ASN A 73 -9.48 -14.29 -1.41
CA ASN A 73 -10.84 -14.80 -1.24
C ASN A 73 -11.63 -14.76 -2.55
N LYS A 74 -12.61 -15.66 -2.72
CA LYS A 74 -13.46 -15.72 -3.93
C LYS A 74 -14.17 -14.39 -4.28
N LYS A 75 -14.32 -13.48 -3.31
CA LYS A 75 -14.87 -12.13 -3.49
C LYS A 75 -13.92 -11.09 -2.87
N PRO A 76 -13.69 -9.94 -3.52
CA PRO A 76 -12.97 -8.82 -2.90
C PRO A 76 -13.74 -8.30 -1.67
N ALA A 77 -13.06 -7.76 -0.66
CA ALA A 77 -13.74 -7.05 0.42
C ALA A 77 -14.50 -5.84 -0.14
N ASP A 78 -15.69 -5.57 0.39
CA ASP A 78 -16.34 -4.28 0.20
C ASP A 78 -15.58 -3.26 1.04
N ILE A 79 -14.48 -2.75 0.48
CA ILE A 79 -13.78 -1.60 1.05
C ILE A 79 -14.68 -0.40 0.81
N ARG A 80 -15.58 -0.14 1.76
CA ARG A 80 -16.36 1.09 1.78
C ARG A 80 -15.45 2.21 2.22
N ILE A 81 -14.95 2.96 1.25
CA ILE A 81 -14.34 4.24 1.56
C ILE A 81 -15.51 5.20 1.71
N GLU A 82 -15.69 5.75 2.91
CA GLU A 82 -16.81 6.63 3.20
C GLU A 82 -16.72 7.85 2.29
N GLU A 83 -17.75 8.08 1.47
CA GLU A 83 -17.88 9.33 0.75
C GLU A 83 -17.96 10.47 1.77
N PRO A 84 -17.19 11.55 1.60
CA PRO A 84 -17.08 12.59 2.61
C PRO A 84 -18.45 13.24 2.83
N GLN A 85 -18.96 13.15 4.06
CA GLN A 85 -20.19 13.83 4.45
C GLN A 85 -19.99 15.35 4.61
N HIS A 86 -18.74 15.81 4.86
CA HIS A 86 -18.34 17.20 5.13
C HIS A 86 -16.88 17.50 4.68
N GLY A 87 -16.59 17.42 3.40
CA GLY A 87 -15.28 17.74 2.80
C GLY A 87 -15.12 19.20 2.35
N THR A 88 -13.88 19.65 2.29
CA THR A 88 -13.47 20.96 1.75
C THR A 88 -13.89 21.06 0.29
N ARG A 89 -14.56 22.16 -0.10
CA ARG A 89 -14.91 22.39 -1.51
C ARG A 89 -13.66 22.73 -2.30
N ALA A 90 -13.55 22.22 -3.53
CA ALA A 90 -12.43 22.53 -4.42
C ALA A 90 -12.24 24.05 -4.69
N SER A 91 -13.28 24.86 -4.49
CA SER A 91 -13.23 26.32 -4.67
C SER A 91 -12.60 27.08 -3.49
N GLU A 92 -12.46 26.46 -2.32
CA GLU A 92 -11.89 27.09 -1.13
C GLU A 92 -10.38 26.88 -1.10
N GLY A 93 -9.63 27.73 -1.82
CA GLY A 93 -8.18 27.93 -1.67
C GLY A 93 -7.40 26.70 -1.21
N ILE A 94 -7.37 25.67 -2.06
CA ILE A 94 -6.76 24.36 -1.79
C ILE A 94 -5.28 24.55 -1.40
N LYS A 95 -4.93 24.36 -0.13
CA LYS A 95 -3.53 24.40 0.32
C LYS A 95 -3.31 23.32 1.37
N GLY A 96 -2.78 22.18 0.93
CA GLY A 96 -2.16 21.23 1.85
C GLY A 96 -1.02 21.90 2.62
N LYS A 97 -0.87 21.58 3.90
CA LYS A 97 0.16 22.19 4.75
C LYS A 97 1.58 21.88 4.27
N LEU A 98 1.85 20.64 3.88
CA LEU A 98 3.18 20.17 3.48
C LEU A 98 3.41 20.15 1.98
N GLY A 99 2.36 19.92 1.18
CA GLY A 99 2.51 19.85 -0.27
C GLY A 99 1.19 19.92 -1.01
N GLU A 100 1.28 20.29 -2.28
CA GLU A 100 0.17 20.23 -3.23
C GLU A 100 0.72 19.67 -4.55
N PHE A 101 0.15 18.57 -5.00
CA PHE A 101 0.64 17.82 -6.15
C PHE A 101 -0.49 17.55 -7.13
N ARG A 102 -0.17 17.56 -8.42
CA ARG A 102 -1.07 17.11 -9.47
C ARG A 102 -0.58 15.77 -9.99
N LEU A 103 -1.35 14.72 -9.73
CA LEU A 103 -1.09 13.37 -10.20
C LEU A 103 -1.83 13.12 -11.52
N HIS A 104 -1.13 12.57 -12.50
CA HIS A 104 -1.70 12.03 -13.73
C HIS A 104 -1.23 10.59 -13.91
N VAL A 105 -2.09 9.63 -13.56
CA VAL A 105 -1.85 8.22 -13.87
C VAL A 105 -2.24 7.98 -15.32
N LYS A 106 -1.27 7.61 -16.16
CA LYS A 106 -1.45 7.33 -17.58
C LYS A 106 -1.80 5.87 -17.82
N TYR A 107 -1.14 4.97 -17.10
CA TYR A 107 -1.28 3.54 -17.28
C TYR A 107 -1.38 2.82 -15.92
N ARG A 108 -2.09 1.70 -15.92
CA ARG A 108 -2.21 0.77 -14.79
C ARG A 108 -1.68 -0.61 -15.15
N PHE A 109 -0.43 -0.65 -15.62
CA PHE A 109 0.22 -1.89 -16.05
C PHE A 109 0.87 -2.61 -14.88
N HIS A 110 0.88 -3.95 -14.94
CA HIS A 110 1.50 -4.81 -13.92
C HIS A 110 0.94 -4.63 -12.50
N ALA A 111 -0.35 -4.23 -12.38
CA ALA A 111 -1.00 -3.93 -11.11
C ALA A 111 -0.26 -2.83 -10.32
N THR A 112 0.28 -1.83 -11.01
CA THR A 112 0.86 -0.61 -10.43
C THR A 112 0.53 0.58 -11.32
N TRP A 113 0.97 1.77 -10.92
CA TRP A 113 0.71 3.02 -11.66
C TRP A 113 1.93 3.51 -12.40
N GLN A 114 1.71 4.04 -13.61
CA GLN A 114 2.69 4.79 -14.38
C GLN A 114 2.10 6.14 -14.76
N GLY A 115 2.90 7.21 -14.67
CA GLY A 115 2.36 8.55 -14.86
C GLY A 115 3.36 9.66 -14.61
N ASP A 116 2.80 10.85 -14.39
CA ASP A 116 3.54 12.02 -13.95
C ASP A 116 2.93 12.58 -12.66
N ILE A 117 3.77 13.11 -11.80
CA ILE A 117 3.37 13.91 -10.65
C ILE A 117 4.04 15.29 -10.75
N ARG A 118 3.24 16.35 -10.63
CA ARG A 118 3.72 17.73 -10.66
C ARG A 118 3.56 18.36 -9.30
N ASN A 119 4.64 18.88 -8.72
CA ASN A 119 4.59 19.70 -7.53
C ASN A 119 4.06 21.09 -7.92
N LEU A 120 2.91 21.47 -7.37
CA LEU A 120 2.22 22.71 -7.73
C LEU A 120 2.86 23.94 -7.06
N ARG A 121 3.75 23.76 -6.08
CA ARG A 121 4.45 24.85 -5.41
C ARG A 121 5.67 25.34 -6.19
N ASN A 122 6.49 24.42 -6.70
CA ASN A 122 7.69 24.75 -7.49
C ASN A 122 7.48 24.59 -9.01
N GLY A 123 6.40 23.92 -9.43
CA GLY A 123 6.05 23.71 -10.82
C GLY A 123 6.75 22.51 -11.48
N GLU A 124 7.64 21.81 -10.78
CA GLU A 124 8.43 20.70 -11.31
C GLU A 124 7.56 19.45 -11.54
N THR A 125 7.86 18.71 -12.60
CA THR A 125 7.15 17.49 -12.98
C THR A 125 8.11 16.31 -12.97
N HIS A 126 7.69 15.22 -12.33
CA HIS A 126 8.43 13.98 -12.24
C HIS A 126 7.62 12.84 -12.85
N SER A 127 8.20 12.13 -13.81
CA SER A 127 7.61 10.91 -14.35
C SER A 127 7.95 9.72 -13.45
N PHE A 128 7.02 8.79 -13.29
CA PHE A 128 7.21 7.56 -12.53
C PHE A 128 6.70 6.34 -13.30
N LEU A 129 7.39 5.22 -13.12
CA LEU A 129 7.15 3.93 -13.78
C LEU A 129 6.48 2.91 -12.86
N SER A 130 6.37 3.22 -11.58
CA SER A 130 5.68 2.37 -10.61
C SER A 130 5.20 3.18 -9.41
N PHE A 131 4.36 2.54 -8.60
CA PHE A 131 3.98 3.05 -7.29
C PHE A 131 5.17 3.21 -6.32
N LEU A 132 6.23 2.39 -6.44
CA LEU A 132 7.44 2.58 -5.62
C LEU A 132 8.17 3.88 -5.98
N GLU A 133 8.30 4.19 -7.27
CA GLU A 133 8.91 5.48 -7.68
C GLU A 133 8.05 6.68 -7.25
N LEU A 134 6.72 6.53 -7.24
CA LEU A 134 5.82 7.55 -6.66
C LEU A 134 6.04 7.70 -5.14
N MET A 135 6.27 6.60 -4.41
CA MET A 135 6.64 6.65 -2.99
C MET A 135 7.99 7.34 -2.78
N GLU A 136 9.01 6.98 -3.57
CA GLU A 136 10.34 7.61 -3.51
C GLU A 136 10.25 9.11 -3.78
N TYR A 137 9.42 9.52 -4.73
CA TYR A 137 9.12 10.92 -4.98
C TYR A 137 8.53 11.61 -3.73
N PHE A 138 7.49 11.05 -3.11
CA PHE A 138 6.91 11.63 -1.88
C PHE A 138 7.93 11.69 -0.75
N SER A 139 8.75 10.65 -0.58
CA SER A 139 9.79 10.65 0.46
C SER A 139 10.82 11.76 0.20
N ARG A 140 11.24 11.97 -1.04
CA ARG A 140 12.19 13.05 -1.36
C ARG A 140 11.60 14.45 -1.12
N GLU A 141 10.35 14.66 -1.50
CA GLU A 141 9.70 15.99 -1.43
C GLU A 141 9.23 16.37 -0.02
N LEU A 142 8.80 15.39 0.79
CA LEU A 142 8.15 15.66 2.08
C LEU A 142 9.06 15.42 3.28
N GLY A 143 10.08 14.58 3.15
CA GLY A 143 10.98 14.21 4.23
C GLY A 143 11.74 12.93 3.89
N PRO A 144 13.06 12.98 3.66
CA PRO A 144 13.82 11.82 3.23
C PRO A 144 13.71 10.70 4.27
N GLY A 145 13.67 9.46 3.77
CA GLY A 145 13.74 8.27 4.60
C GLY A 145 15.14 8.07 5.19
N PRO A 146 15.39 6.92 5.84
CA PRO A 146 16.73 6.51 6.21
C PRO A 146 17.65 6.47 4.97
N GLU A 147 18.96 6.68 5.18
CA GLU A 147 19.94 6.62 4.11
C GLU A 147 19.89 5.26 3.39
N ASP A 148 19.98 5.28 2.07
CA ASP A 148 20.02 4.06 1.25
C ASP A 148 21.22 3.21 1.65
N ASN A 149 20.96 2.09 2.31
CA ASN A 149 21.96 1.06 2.57
C ASN A 149 21.89 0.00 1.47
N PRO A 150 22.92 -0.12 0.61
CA PRO A 150 22.94 -1.15 -0.43
C PRO A 150 23.03 -2.56 0.16
N TYR A 151 23.36 -2.67 1.45
CA TYR A 151 23.47 -3.92 2.17
C TYR A 151 22.28 -4.18 3.09
N GLY A 152 22.09 -5.45 3.39
CA GLY A 152 21.03 -5.95 4.23
C GLY A 152 21.36 -7.33 4.79
N LEU A 153 20.34 -8.16 4.96
CA LEU A 153 20.45 -9.47 5.62
C LEU A 153 20.59 -10.65 4.66
N GLY A 154 20.56 -10.39 3.34
CA GLY A 154 20.71 -11.38 2.27
C GLY A 154 19.64 -12.47 2.28
N LYS A 155 18.49 -12.22 2.91
CA LYS A 155 17.41 -13.20 3.01
C LYS A 155 16.60 -13.21 1.72
N LYS A 156 15.90 -14.32 1.47
CA LYS A 156 15.06 -14.49 0.28
C LYS A 156 13.57 -14.33 0.56
N MET A 157 13.21 -14.19 1.83
CA MET A 157 11.84 -14.09 2.30
C MET A 157 11.82 -13.33 3.63
N CYS A 158 10.65 -12.91 4.06
CA CYS A 158 10.41 -12.40 5.40
C CYS A 158 8.98 -12.76 5.85
N GLU A 159 8.77 -12.73 7.15
CA GLU A 159 7.47 -12.83 7.81
C GLU A 159 7.05 -11.42 8.22
N VAL A 160 5.89 -10.98 7.71
CA VAL A 160 5.25 -9.70 8.03
C VAL A 160 4.07 -9.98 8.95
N VAL A 161 4.17 -9.57 10.22
CA VAL A 161 3.11 -9.72 11.22
C VAL A 161 2.41 -8.38 11.36
N VAL A 162 1.13 -8.30 10.98
CA VAL A 162 0.30 -7.11 11.24
C VAL A 162 -0.31 -7.26 12.62
N ARG A 163 0.10 -6.40 13.56
CA ARG A 163 -0.32 -6.42 14.98
C ARG A 163 -1.52 -5.55 15.27
N ASN A 164 -1.58 -4.40 14.59
CA ASN A 164 -2.64 -3.43 14.75
C ASN A 164 -3.06 -2.93 13.37
N TYR A 165 -4.36 -2.73 13.21
CA TYR A 165 -4.97 -2.18 12.01
C TYR A 165 -6.06 -1.20 12.42
N ASP A 166 -5.94 0.03 11.95
CA ASP A 166 -6.97 1.05 12.14
C ASP A 166 -6.98 1.99 10.94
N ASN A 167 -8.16 2.24 10.36
CA ASN A 167 -8.34 3.19 9.26
C ASN A 167 -7.28 3.04 8.13
N PHE A 168 -7.11 1.82 7.59
CA PHE A 168 -6.10 1.51 6.56
C PHE A 168 -4.63 1.64 6.97
N ILE A 169 -4.34 1.88 8.25
CA ILE A 169 -2.97 1.95 8.79
C ILE A 169 -2.62 0.59 9.38
N MET A 170 -1.63 -0.08 8.78
CA MET A 170 -1.08 -1.33 9.30
C MET A 170 0.15 -1.04 10.16
N LYS A 171 0.19 -1.62 11.37
CA LYS A 171 1.36 -1.57 12.26
C LYS A 171 1.75 -2.97 12.70
N GLY A 172 3.04 -3.25 12.82
CA GLY A 172 3.50 -4.60 13.09
C GLY A 172 5.00 -4.77 13.11
N ASP A 173 5.45 -5.99 12.81
CA ASP A 173 6.88 -6.31 12.68
C ASP A 173 7.19 -7.19 11.46
N ILE A 174 8.38 -7.00 10.91
CA ILE A 174 8.97 -7.79 9.83
C ILE A 174 10.16 -8.55 10.41
N SER A 175 10.21 -9.85 10.14
CA SER A 175 11.24 -10.74 10.70
C SER A 175 11.63 -11.85 9.73
N HIS A 176 12.71 -12.57 10.04
CA HIS A 176 13.10 -13.77 9.32
C HIS A 176 13.44 -14.88 10.33
N PRO A 177 13.04 -16.16 10.10
CA PRO A 177 13.30 -17.24 11.06
C PRO A 177 14.78 -17.44 11.45
N ALA A 178 15.70 -17.11 10.54
CA ALA A 178 17.15 -17.20 10.76
C ALA A 178 17.80 -15.85 11.14
N VAL A 179 17.04 -14.91 11.70
CA VAL A 179 17.52 -13.61 12.19
C VAL A 179 16.78 -13.30 13.48
N GLU A 180 17.50 -12.92 14.55
CA GLU A 180 16.86 -12.54 15.82
C GLU A 180 16.15 -11.19 15.74
N GLN A 181 16.72 -10.27 14.96
CA GLN A 181 16.21 -8.92 14.76
C GLN A 181 14.81 -8.95 14.13
N ARG A 182 13.93 -8.12 14.70
CA ARG A 182 12.61 -7.80 14.19
C ARG A 182 12.55 -6.30 13.92
N GLU A 183 12.07 -5.92 12.75
CA GLU A 183 11.94 -4.54 12.34
C GLU A 183 10.48 -4.12 12.49
N LEU A 184 10.23 -3.09 13.31
CA LEU A 184 8.88 -2.56 13.49
C LEU A 184 8.48 -1.73 12.27
N PHE A 185 7.21 -1.78 11.90
CA PHE A 185 6.64 -0.91 10.87
C PHE A 185 5.34 -0.26 11.37
N CYS A 186 5.07 0.96 10.91
CA CYS A 186 3.83 1.67 11.20
C CYS A 186 3.13 2.28 9.98
N ASN A 187 3.73 2.15 8.80
CA ASN A 187 3.22 2.64 7.52
C ASN A 187 3.84 1.82 6.35
N GLU A 188 3.46 2.13 5.11
CA GLU A 188 3.90 1.43 3.91
C GLU A 188 5.37 1.70 3.53
N PHE A 189 5.92 2.85 3.90
CA PHE A 189 7.35 3.16 3.69
C PHE A 189 8.23 2.28 4.56
N ASP A 190 7.87 2.11 5.84
CA ASP A 190 8.57 1.22 6.75
C ASP A 190 8.52 -0.24 6.24
N ILE A 191 7.38 -0.68 5.71
CA ILE A 191 7.25 -2.03 5.11
C ILE A 191 8.19 -2.17 3.92
N LYS A 192 8.22 -1.18 3.02
CA LYS A 192 9.14 -1.15 1.87
C LYS A 192 10.58 -1.26 2.36
N GLU A 193 11.00 -0.44 3.30
CA GLU A 193 12.39 -0.39 3.75
C GLU A 193 12.82 -1.63 4.52
N ALA A 194 11.99 -2.14 5.42
CA ALA A 194 12.31 -3.35 6.17
C ALA A 194 12.36 -4.59 5.26
N ILE A 195 11.46 -4.72 4.29
CA ILE A 195 11.56 -5.81 3.29
C ILE A 195 12.82 -5.62 2.44
N GLU A 196 13.14 -4.39 2.05
CA GLU A 196 14.35 -4.11 1.27
C GLU A 196 15.62 -4.47 2.04
N HIS A 197 15.72 -4.08 3.31
CA HIS A 197 16.82 -4.42 4.20
C HIS A 197 16.93 -5.93 4.46
N MET A 198 15.80 -6.65 4.59
CA MET A 198 15.82 -8.12 4.69
C MET A 198 16.42 -8.78 3.44
N LEU A 199 16.15 -8.21 2.25
CA LEU A 199 16.49 -8.81 0.96
C LEU A 199 17.84 -8.36 0.40
N ASN A 200 18.28 -7.15 0.70
CA ASN A 200 19.55 -6.61 0.20
C ASN A 200 20.72 -7.50 0.66
N PRO A 201 21.76 -7.66 -0.18
CA PRO A 201 22.84 -8.60 0.08
C PRO A 201 23.60 -8.22 1.35
N LEU A 202 24.17 -9.21 2.02
CA LEU A 202 25.13 -8.93 3.08
C LEU A 202 26.40 -8.27 2.49
N PRO A 203 27.14 -7.45 3.27
CA PRO A 203 28.43 -6.93 2.85
C PRO A 203 29.41 -8.06 2.50
N GLU A 204 30.27 -7.84 1.50
CA GLU A 204 31.27 -8.83 1.11
C GLU A 204 32.17 -9.23 2.29
N GLY A 205 32.40 -10.53 2.47
CA GLY A 205 33.23 -11.07 3.56
C GLY A 205 32.51 -11.30 4.89
N THR A 206 31.18 -11.11 4.96
CA THR A 206 30.40 -11.53 6.13
C THR A 206 30.09 -13.04 6.07
N ASP A 207 30.40 -13.75 7.15
CA ASP A 207 30.03 -15.16 7.29
C ASP A 207 28.51 -15.28 7.41
N GLN A 208 27.90 -16.03 6.47
CA GLN A 208 26.52 -16.47 6.62
C GLN A 208 26.49 -17.53 7.71
N GLY A 209 26.34 -17.10 8.96
CA GLY A 209 26.12 -18.00 10.08
C GLY A 209 24.94 -18.93 9.76
N ASN A 210 25.24 -20.21 9.51
CA ASN A 210 24.25 -21.27 9.38
C ASN A 210 23.71 -21.60 10.77
N ILE A 211 22.97 -20.66 11.37
CA ILE A 211 22.27 -20.88 12.61
C ILE A 211 20.78 -20.74 12.29
N ILE A 212 20.12 -21.89 12.16
CA ILE A 212 18.69 -21.95 12.44
C ILE A 212 18.58 -21.60 13.92
N ILE A 213 18.30 -20.34 14.24
CA ILE A 213 18.04 -19.94 15.61
C ILE A 213 16.78 -20.70 16.00
N PRO A 214 16.85 -21.63 16.97
CA PRO A 214 15.66 -22.25 17.50
C PRO A 214 14.81 -21.08 18.00
N ARG A 215 13.68 -20.80 17.35
CA ARG A 215 12.69 -19.94 17.98
C ARG A 215 12.43 -20.66 19.29
N THR A 216 12.78 -20.05 20.42
CA THR A 216 12.10 -20.40 21.66
C THR A 216 10.65 -20.40 21.26
N VAL A 217 9.99 -21.56 21.38
CA VAL A 217 8.55 -21.63 21.25
C VAL A 217 8.04 -20.92 22.50
N THR A 218 8.25 -19.61 22.57
CA THR A 218 7.31 -18.74 23.20
C THR A 218 6.08 -18.97 22.35
N VAL A 219 5.25 -19.92 22.78
CA VAL A 219 3.82 -19.85 22.57
C VAL A 219 3.47 -18.49 23.15
N CYS A 220 3.62 -17.43 22.35
CA CYS A 220 3.11 -16.13 22.70
C CYS A 220 1.61 -16.35 22.67
N ALA A 221 1.07 -16.68 23.84
CA ALA A 221 -0.35 -16.80 24.12
C ALA A 221 -1.00 -15.41 24.12
N GLY A 222 -0.72 -14.62 23.09
CA GLY A 222 -1.27 -13.30 22.84
C GLY A 222 -1.60 -13.21 21.37
N ASN A 223 -2.77 -12.68 21.05
CA ASN A 223 -3.25 -12.49 19.68
C ASN A 223 -2.11 -11.98 18.78
N PHE A 224 -1.82 -12.71 17.71
CA PHE A 224 -0.77 -12.40 16.71
C PHE A 224 -1.08 -11.14 15.87
N GLY A 225 -2.02 -10.31 16.32
CA GLY A 225 -2.66 -9.29 15.52
C GLY A 225 -3.60 -9.88 14.47
N PRO A 226 -4.20 -9.02 13.62
CA PRO A 226 -5.17 -9.44 12.62
C PRO A 226 -4.65 -10.45 11.57
N ALA A 227 -3.38 -10.39 11.16
CA ALA A 227 -2.87 -11.29 10.11
C ALA A 227 -1.34 -11.45 10.09
N THR A 228 -0.87 -12.62 9.65
CA THR A 228 0.54 -12.90 9.40
C THR A 228 0.78 -13.34 7.96
N PHE A 229 1.75 -12.72 7.30
CA PHE A 229 2.12 -13.02 5.92
C PHE A 229 3.56 -13.52 5.82
N VAL A 230 3.79 -14.47 4.91
CA VAL A 230 5.14 -14.80 4.43
C VAL A 230 5.29 -14.24 3.04
N VAL A 231 6.24 -13.32 2.87
CA VAL A 231 6.51 -12.63 1.61
C VAL A 231 7.84 -13.13 1.05
N ARG A 232 7.82 -13.48 -0.24
CA ARG A 232 9.00 -13.84 -1.01
C ARG A 232 9.03 -13.01 -2.29
N VAL A 233 9.94 -12.03 -2.34
CA VAL A 233 10.22 -11.28 -3.57
C VAL A 233 11.06 -12.17 -4.49
N LEU A 234 10.57 -12.39 -5.71
CA LEU A 234 11.21 -13.22 -6.72
C LEU A 234 11.95 -12.37 -7.76
N PHE A 235 11.39 -11.22 -8.13
CA PHE A 235 11.95 -10.33 -9.14
C PHE A 235 11.77 -8.86 -8.72
N ARG A 236 12.72 -8.02 -9.15
CA ARG A 236 12.64 -6.55 -9.08
C ARG A 236 12.69 -6.01 -10.52
N ARG A 237 11.55 -5.97 -11.20
CA ARG A 237 11.42 -5.52 -12.60
C ARG A 237 10.36 -4.44 -12.73
N ASN A 238 10.46 -3.59 -13.75
CA ASN A 238 9.54 -2.47 -13.99
C ASN A 238 9.42 -1.53 -12.78
N SER A 239 10.57 -1.25 -12.15
CA SER A 239 10.67 -0.43 -10.94
C SER A 239 9.75 -0.88 -9.80
N THR A 240 9.40 -2.16 -9.73
CA THR A 240 8.56 -2.71 -8.66
C THR A 240 8.95 -4.14 -8.33
N TRP A 241 8.30 -4.73 -7.33
CA TRP A 241 8.58 -6.07 -6.85
C TRP A 241 7.51 -7.06 -7.28
N GLN A 242 7.95 -8.24 -7.73
CA GLN A 242 7.09 -9.37 -8.05
C GLN A 242 7.46 -10.55 -7.17
N GLY A 243 6.47 -11.32 -6.75
CA GLY A 243 6.73 -12.42 -5.83
C GLY A 243 5.51 -13.20 -5.41
N ILE A 244 5.65 -13.84 -4.26
CA ILE A 244 4.64 -14.68 -3.64
C ILE A 244 4.36 -14.14 -2.25
N ILE A 245 3.08 -14.05 -1.89
CA ILE A 245 2.61 -13.75 -0.55
C ILE A 245 1.73 -14.91 -0.06
N CYS A 246 2.00 -15.40 1.14
CA CYS A 246 1.22 -16.44 1.79
C CYS A 246 0.59 -15.89 3.07
N TRP A 247 -0.74 -15.91 3.18
CA TRP A 247 -1.46 -15.60 4.40
C TRP A 247 -1.51 -16.84 5.29
N LYS A 248 -0.79 -16.82 6.42
CA LYS A 248 -0.54 -18.01 7.24
C LYS A 248 -1.81 -18.55 7.88
N GLU A 249 -2.65 -17.68 8.44
CA GLU A 249 -3.87 -18.07 9.15
C GLU A 249 -4.85 -18.79 8.23
N ARG A 250 -4.91 -18.40 6.95
CA ARG A 250 -5.78 -19.04 5.95
C ARG A 250 -5.08 -20.10 5.10
N ARG A 251 -3.77 -20.27 5.24
CA ARG A 251 -2.93 -21.16 4.41
C ARG A 251 -3.15 -20.94 2.91
N ARG A 252 -3.33 -19.68 2.51
CA ARG A 252 -3.53 -19.31 1.10
C ARG A 252 -2.33 -18.57 0.57
N GLN A 253 -1.90 -18.97 -0.62
CA GLN A 253 -0.73 -18.42 -1.29
C GLN A 253 -1.12 -17.84 -2.64
N ILE A 254 -0.64 -16.64 -2.93
CA ILE A 254 -0.93 -15.90 -4.16
C ILE A 254 0.34 -15.22 -4.67
N ASN A 255 0.46 -15.11 -5.99
CA ASN A 255 1.50 -14.32 -6.61
C ASN A 255 1.09 -12.83 -6.62
N PHE A 256 2.00 -11.91 -6.34
CA PHE A 256 1.79 -10.47 -6.58
C PHE A 256 2.69 -9.98 -7.72
N ARG A 257 2.21 -8.97 -8.45
CA ARG A 257 2.85 -8.41 -9.65
C ARG A 257 3.50 -7.04 -9.42
N SER A 258 3.24 -6.43 -8.27
CA SER A 258 3.85 -5.19 -7.83
C SER A 258 3.85 -5.10 -6.31
N PHE A 259 4.66 -4.20 -5.76
CA PHE A 259 4.60 -3.84 -4.35
C PHE A 259 3.21 -3.30 -3.95
N MET A 260 2.61 -2.46 -4.80
CA MET A 260 1.25 -1.95 -4.60
C MET A 260 0.24 -3.09 -4.46
N GLU A 261 0.26 -4.08 -5.35
CA GLU A 261 -0.64 -5.23 -5.27
C GLU A 261 -0.41 -6.05 -4.00
N MET A 262 0.84 -6.19 -3.55
CA MET A 262 1.16 -6.85 -2.29
C MET A 262 0.55 -6.12 -1.09
N ILE A 263 0.67 -4.79 -1.03
CA ILE A 263 0.06 -3.99 0.05
C ILE A 263 -1.46 -4.09 0.02
N LEU A 264 -2.09 -3.97 -1.16
CA LEU A 264 -3.54 -4.10 -1.29
C LEU A 264 -4.05 -5.51 -0.91
N LEU A 265 -3.27 -6.56 -1.19
CA LEU A 265 -3.56 -7.93 -0.74
C LEU A 265 -3.51 -8.05 0.80
N MET A 266 -2.55 -7.40 1.45
CA MET A 266 -2.47 -7.36 2.91
C MET A 266 -3.65 -6.58 3.50
N GLN A 267 -4.00 -5.42 2.93
CA GLN A 267 -5.14 -4.60 3.34
C GLN A 267 -6.46 -5.38 3.26
N ASP A 268 -6.75 -6.06 2.15
CA ASP A 268 -7.97 -6.91 2.00
C ASP A 268 -8.01 -8.04 3.03
N ALA A 269 -6.87 -8.71 3.28
CA ALA A 269 -6.80 -9.80 4.24
C ALA A 269 -6.99 -9.33 5.70
N VAL A 270 -6.36 -8.21 6.06
CA VAL A 270 -6.44 -7.62 7.41
C VAL A 270 -7.84 -7.08 7.67
N LEU A 271 -8.45 -6.32 6.75
CA LEU A 271 -9.81 -5.80 6.90
C LEU A 271 -10.82 -6.95 7.15
N ARG A 272 -10.61 -8.08 6.47
CA ARG A 272 -11.45 -9.25 6.67
C ARG A 272 -11.21 -9.91 8.02
N SER A 273 -9.98 -9.97 8.52
CA SER A 273 -9.67 -10.68 9.77
C SER A 273 -10.53 -10.25 10.98
N ASP A 274 -10.98 -8.99 11.03
CA ASP A 274 -11.87 -8.51 12.09
C ASP A 274 -13.32 -8.99 11.92
N SER A 275 -13.82 -9.13 10.68
CA SER A 275 -15.16 -9.68 10.42
C SER A 275 -15.32 -11.15 10.83
N TRP A 276 -14.24 -11.92 10.88
CA TRP A 276 -14.30 -13.35 11.22
C TRP A 276 -14.25 -13.63 12.73
N LYS A 277 -13.78 -12.68 13.56
CA LYS A 277 -13.88 -12.82 15.02
C LYS A 277 -15.35 -12.85 15.48
N GLU A 278 -16.23 -12.18 14.74
CA GLU A 278 -17.67 -12.19 14.98
C GLU A 278 -18.35 -13.48 14.47
N GLU A 279 -17.96 -14.01 13.30
CA GLU A 279 -18.54 -15.26 12.79
C GLU A 279 -18.16 -16.49 13.64
N ASP A 280 -16.88 -16.66 14.01
CA ASP A 280 -16.43 -17.80 14.82
C ASP A 280 -17.04 -17.78 16.24
N SER A 281 -17.31 -16.58 16.80
CA SER A 281 -17.99 -16.45 18.09
C SER A 281 -19.49 -16.73 18.00
N THR A 282 -20.12 -16.44 16.87
CA THR A 282 -21.54 -16.73 16.61
C THR A 282 -21.76 -18.23 16.35
N GLU A 283 -20.85 -18.89 15.64
CA GLU A 283 -20.92 -20.33 15.37
C GLU A 283 -20.66 -21.16 16.64
N ALA A 284 -19.72 -20.73 17.49
CA ALA A 284 -19.48 -21.34 18.80
C ALA A 284 -20.67 -21.16 19.77
N ALA A 285 -21.38 -20.04 19.72
CA ALA A 285 -22.57 -19.78 20.54
C ALA A 285 -23.80 -20.59 20.10
N ASN A 286 -23.90 -20.96 18.82
CA ASN A 286 -25.01 -21.76 18.29
C ASN A 286 -24.81 -23.28 18.45
N LEU A 287 -23.62 -23.71 18.89
CA LEU A 287 -23.27 -25.10 19.16
C LEU A 287 -23.20 -25.44 20.66
N ALA A 288 -23.50 -24.48 21.53
CA ALA A 288 -23.59 -24.64 22.99
C ALA A 288 -25.05 -24.56 23.46
#